data_AF-A0A7C7H7J8-F1
#
_entry.id   AF-A0A7C7H7J8-F1
#
_cell.length_a   1.000
_cell.length_b   1.000
_cell.length_c   1.000
_cell.angle_alpha   90.00
_cell.angle_beta   90.00
_cell.angle_gamma   90.00
#
_symmetry.space_group_name_H-M   'P 1'
#
loop_
_entity.id
_entity.type
_entity.pdbx_description
1 polymer ?
#
loop_
_entity_poly.entity_id
_entity_poly.type
_entity_poly.pdbx_seq_one_letter_code
_entity_poly.pdbx_strand_id
1 'polypeptide(L)'
;MFHVTSAIICSFAILGPITAQDSAVAPVKQSQITVVQQSPLLDGFLDDEVWQQAAKIDDFTEVKPKQGRPAAQRTVCYLARDHEFLYIAFECFEDNVGEMVLQNVSRDAFLSDDDRIEFVLDTFNNKQSAYFFQMSAAGSRGDALISENG
;
A
#
# COMPACT_ATOMS: atom_id res chain seq x y z
N MET A 1 -35.19 61.16 -14.65
CA MET A 1 -35.72 60.66 -13.37
C MET A 1 -36.06 59.19 -13.56
N PHE A 2 -35.10 58.29 -13.32
CA PHE A 2 -35.26 56.84 -13.48
C PHE A 2 -35.06 56.20 -12.10
N HIS A 3 -36.11 55.59 -11.57
CA HIS A 3 -36.05 54.80 -10.34
C HIS A 3 -35.58 53.38 -10.71
N VAL A 4 -34.49 52.92 -10.11
CA VAL A 4 -34.08 51.52 -10.12
C VAL A 4 -34.12 51.02 -8.68
N THR A 5 -35.20 50.35 -8.32
CA THR A 5 -35.31 49.52 -7.12
C THR A 5 -34.83 48.12 -7.49
N SER A 6 -33.78 47.63 -6.84
CA SER A 6 -33.37 46.23 -6.94
C SER A 6 -33.47 45.58 -5.56
N ALA A 7 -34.38 44.61 -5.45
CA ALA A 7 -34.63 43.83 -4.25
C ALA A 7 -33.66 42.66 -4.17
N ILE A 8 -32.97 42.51 -3.04
CA ILE A 8 -32.12 41.35 -2.74
C ILE A 8 -33.04 40.24 -2.23
N ILE A 9 -33.27 39.23 -3.06
CA ILE A 9 -33.97 38.00 -2.65
C ILE A 9 -32.92 37.06 -2.05
N CYS A 10 -32.86 37.02 -0.72
CA CYS A 10 -32.16 35.97 0.02
C CYS A 10 -32.86 34.63 -0.25
N SER A 11 -32.27 33.81 -1.10
CA SER A 11 -32.71 32.43 -1.34
C SER A 11 -32.12 31.56 -0.22
N PHE A 12 -32.95 31.20 0.76
CA PHE A 12 -32.63 30.17 1.75
C PHE A 12 -32.47 28.83 1.00
N ALA A 13 -31.23 28.38 0.82
CA ALA A 13 -30.96 27.05 0.30
C ALA A 13 -31.39 26.02 1.34
N ILE A 14 -32.26 25.10 0.93
CA ILE A 14 -32.80 24.00 1.73
C ILE A 14 -31.62 23.13 2.17
N LEU A 15 -31.39 23.09 3.47
CA LEU A 15 -30.41 22.21 4.12
C LEU A 15 -30.92 20.76 3.94
N GLY A 16 -30.44 20.08 2.90
CA GLY A 16 -30.63 18.64 2.78
C GLY A 16 -29.97 17.93 3.98
N PRO A 17 -30.48 16.78 4.43
CA PRO A 17 -29.82 16.02 5.48
C PRO A 17 -28.40 15.71 5.02
N ILE A 18 -27.42 16.18 5.79
CA ILE A 18 -26.04 15.71 5.71
C ILE A 18 -26.12 14.25 6.13
N THR A 19 -26.24 13.35 5.16
CA THR A 19 -25.90 11.96 5.40
C THR A 19 -24.41 11.97 5.66
N ALA A 20 -24.03 11.90 6.94
CA ALA A 20 -22.68 11.51 7.30
C ALA A 20 -22.40 10.24 6.51
N GLN A 21 -21.40 10.28 5.64
CA GLN A 21 -20.88 9.08 5.01
C GLN A 21 -20.30 8.27 6.16
N ASP A 22 -21.11 7.34 6.68
CA ASP A 22 -20.66 6.33 7.62
C ASP A 22 -19.55 5.60 6.86
N SER A 23 -18.32 6.01 7.13
CA SER A 23 -17.14 5.42 6.54
C SER A 23 -17.01 4.10 7.26
N ALA A 24 -17.76 3.11 6.79
CA ALA A 24 -17.64 1.74 7.24
C ALA A 24 -16.16 1.39 7.15
N VAL A 25 -15.52 1.26 8.30
CA VAL A 25 -14.10 0.88 8.37
C VAL A 25 -14.01 -0.46 7.66
N ALA A 26 -13.26 -0.49 6.56
CA ALA A 26 -13.08 -1.73 5.81
C ALA A 26 -12.60 -2.82 6.78
N PRO A 27 -13.18 -4.03 6.74
CA PRO A 27 -12.77 -5.09 7.65
C PRO A 27 -11.27 -5.36 7.48
N VAL A 28 -10.59 -5.55 8.61
CA VAL A 28 -9.16 -5.89 8.61
C VAL A 28 -8.98 -7.21 7.87
N LYS A 29 -8.18 -7.19 6.80
CA LYS A 29 -7.81 -8.40 6.07
C LYS A 29 -6.89 -9.26 6.94
N GLN A 30 -7.12 -10.56 6.95
CA GLN A 30 -6.34 -11.53 7.71
C GLN A 30 -5.77 -12.58 6.75
N SER A 31 -4.51 -12.93 6.93
CA SER A 31 -3.83 -13.99 6.20
C SER A 31 -3.20 -14.96 7.21
N GLN A 32 -3.37 -16.26 6.97
CA GLN A 32 -2.71 -17.30 7.76
C GLN A 32 -1.46 -17.77 7.02
N ILE A 33 -0.31 -17.70 7.69
CA ILE A 33 0.98 -18.11 7.11
C ILE A 33 1.39 -19.45 7.73
N THR A 34 1.38 -20.50 6.93
CA THR A 34 1.82 -21.84 7.32
C THR A 34 3.34 -21.89 7.43
N VAL A 35 3.84 -22.71 8.38
CA VAL A 35 5.28 -22.98 8.51
C VAL A 35 5.72 -23.93 7.40
N VAL A 36 6.71 -23.51 6.63
CA VAL A 36 7.34 -24.31 5.59
C VAL A 36 8.61 -25.00 6.13
N GLN A 37 8.98 -26.12 5.53
CA GLN A 37 10.16 -26.90 5.96
C GLN A 37 11.45 -26.44 5.28
N GLN A 38 11.34 -25.85 4.09
CA GLN A 38 12.47 -25.39 3.30
C GLN A 38 12.33 -23.88 3.03
N SER A 39 13.37 -23.14 3.38
CA SER A 39 13.49 -21.71 3.12
C SER A 39 13.73 -21.43 1.63
N PRO A 40 13.23 -20.32 1.07
CA PRO A 40 13.56 -19.89 -0.29
C PRO A 40 15.01 -19.41 -0.40
N LEU A 41 15.54 -19.46 -1.61
CA LEU A 41 16.66 -18.64 -2.02
C LEU A 41 16.17 -17.18 -2.20
N LEU A 42 16.94 -16.22 -1.68
CA LEU A 42 16.61 -14.79 -1.79
C LEU A 42 17.30 -14.16 -3.01
N ASP A 43 16.95 -14.65 -4.20
CA ASP A 43 17.51 -14.19 -5.48
C ASP A 43 16.53 -13.36 -6.33
N GLY A 44 15.29 -13.23 -5.87
CA GLY A 44 14.23 -12.48 -6.54
C GLY A 44 13.35 -13.31 -7.47
N PHE A 45 13.58 -14.63 -7.57
CA PHE A 45 12.71 -15.54 -8.31
C PHE A 45 11.69 -16.23 -7.38
N LEU A 46 10.54 -16.57 -7.96
CA LEU A 46 9.42 -17.24 -7.27
C LEU A 46 9.27 -18.72 -7.66
N ASP A 47 10.37 -19.34 -8.08
CA ASP A 47 10.41 -20.72 -8.58
C ASP A 47 10.51 -21.79 -7.47
N ASP A 48 11.01 -21.41 -6.29
CA ASP A 48 11.05 -22.30 -5.12
C ASP A 48 9.65 -22.79 -4.68
N GLU A 49 9.58 -24.06 -4.26
CA GLU A 49 8.33 -24.73 -3.85
C GLU A 49 7.60 -24.00 -2.71
N VAL A 50 8.35 -23.32 -1.85
CA VAL A 50 7.81 -22.53 -0.73
C VAL A 50 6.77 -21.51 -1.19
N TRP A 51 6.95 -20.91 -2.38
CA TRP A 51 6.04 -19.90 -2.93
C TRP A 51 4.71 -20.47 -3.42
N GLN A 52 4.66 -21.78 -3.69
CA GLN A 52 3.40 -22.47 -4.01
C GLN A 52 2.52 -22.65 -2.77
N GLN A 53 3.13 -22.70 -1.58
CA GLN A 53 2.45 -22.86 -0.29
C GLN A 53 2.24 -21.51 0.44
N ALA A 54 2.84 -20.44 -0.07
CA ALA A 54 2.74 -19.10 0.51
C ALA A 54 1.29 -18.58 0.51
N ALA A 55 0.93 -17.85 1.57
CA ALA A 55 -0.28 -17.06 1.56
C ALA A 55 -0.12 -15.92 0.55
N LYS A 56 -1.20 -15.61 -0.18
CA LYS A 56 -1.18 -14.60 -1.24
C LYS A 56 -2.17 -13.50 -0.93
N ILE A 57 -1.72 -12.25 -1.07
CA ILE A 57 -2.56 -11.05 -1.03
C ILE A 57 -2.49 -10.44 -2.42
N ASP A 58 -3.62 -10.38 -3.13
CA ASP A 58 -3.69 -9.89 -4.51
C ASP A 58 -4.83 -8.89 -4.75
N ASP A 59 -5.55 -8.50 -3.69
CA ASP A 59 -6.72 -7.64 -3.72
C ASP A 59 -6.40 -6.21 -3.24
N PHE A 60 -5.25 -5.68 -3.69
CA PHE A 60 -4.81 -4.33 -3.37
C PHE A 60 -5.77 -3.27 -3.91
N THR A 61 -5.89 -2.16 -3.17
CA THR A 61 -6.76 -1.04 -3.52
C THR A 61 -5.98 0.25 -3.65
N GLU A 62 -6.41 1.12 -4.56
CA GLU A 62 -5.81 2.44 -4.72
C GLU A 62 -6.15 3.34 -3.53
N VAL A 63 -5.16 4.12 -3.09
CA VAL A 63 -5.37 5.26 -2.18
C VAL A 63 -5.55 6.55 -2.98
N LYS A 64 -4.76 6.72 -4.04
CA LYS A 64 -4.84 7.80 -5.01
C LYS A 64 -4.69 7.21 -6.42
N PRO A 65 -5.33 7.82 -7.45
CA PRO A 65 -6.20 8.99 -7.38
C PRO A 65 -7.63 8.68 -6.92
N LYS A 66 -8.07 7.41 -6.97
CA LYS A 66 -9.45 7.01 -6.67
C LYS A 66 -9.51 5.98 -5.54
N GLN A 67 -9.65 6.48 -4.32
CA GLN A 67 -9.63 5.67 -3.11
C GLN A 67 -10.60 4.48 -3.17
N GLY A 68 -10.12 3.30 -2.79
CA GLY A 68 -10.90 2.08 -2.56
C GLY A 68 -11.25 1.28 -3.81
N ARG A 69 -10.83 1.71 -5.00
CA ARG A 69 -10.94 0.89 -6.22
C ARG A 69 -9.86 -0.19 -6.24
N PRO A 70 -10.07 -1.32 -6.94
CA PRO A 70 -8.99 -2.25 -7.24
C PRO A 70 -7.81 -1.50 -7.87
N ALA A 71 -6.60 -1.87 -7.48
CA ALA A 71 -5.37 -1.31 -8.06
C ALA A 71 -5.38 -1.47 -9.59
N ALA A 72 -5.02 -0.41 -10.32
CA ALA A 72 -4.93 -0.45 -11.78
C ALA A 72 -3.89 -1.49 -12.26
N GLN A 73 -2.73 -1.52 -11.61
CA GLN A 73 -1.70 -2.53 -11.84
C GLN A 73 -1.85 -3.66 -10.84
N ARG A 74 -1.81 -4.90 -11.34
CA ARG A 74 -1.91 -6.09 -10.49
C ARG A 74 -0.63 -6.23 -9.68
N THR A 75 -0.77 -6.53 -8.39
CA THR A 75 0.34 -6.88 -7.51
C THR A 75 -0.06 -8.07 -6.67
N VAL A 76 0.86 -9.03 -6.50
CA VAL A 76 0.68 -10.17 -5.61
C VAL A 76 1.77 -10.12 -4.55
N CYS A 77 1.38 -10.07 -3.28
CA CYS A 77 2.28 -10.24 -2.15
C CYS A 77 2.21 -11.68 -1.65
N TYR A 78 3.36 -12.33 -1.59
CA TYR A 78 3.54 -13.70 -1.12
C TYR A 78 4.13 -13.66 0.28
N LEU A 79 3.51 -14.40 1.20
CA LEU A 79 3.91 -14.51 2.59
C LEU A 79 4.16 -15.98 2.94
N ALA A 80 5.39 -16.29 3.32
CA ALA A 80 5.79 -17.60 3.82
C ALA A 80 6.62 -17.44 5.09
N ARG A 81 6.73 -18.48 5.91
CA ARG A 81 7.62 -18.45 7.07
C ARG A 81 8.15 -19.84 7.37
N ASP A 82 9.33 -19.90 7.95
CA ASP A 82 9.78 -21.09 8.67
C ASP A 82 9.73 -20.82 10.19
N HIS A 83 10.57 -21.51 10.95
CA HIS A 83 10.68 -21.34 12.40
C HIS A 83 11.51 -20.12 12.82
N GLU A 84 12.30 -19.55 11.92
CA GLU A 84 13.26 -18.47 12.19
C GLU A 84 12.91 -17.17 11.45
N PHE A 85 12.40 -17.26 10.22
CA PHE A 85 12.21 -16.13 9.33
C PHE A 85 10.80 -16.03 8.77
N LEU A 86 10.37 -14.77 8.57
CA LEU A 86 9.25 -14.40 7.71
C LEU A 86 9.80 -14.00 6.35
N TYR A 87 9.29 -14.62 5.29
CA TYR A 87 9.62 -14.35 3.90
C TYR A 87 8.47 -13.59 3.24
N ILE A 88 8.81 -12.48 2.59
CA ILE A 88 7.87 -11.61 1.90
C ILE A 88 8.41 -11.37 0.49
N ALA A 89 7.59 -11.65 -0.52
CA ALA A 89 7.91 -11.33 -1.90
C ALA A 89 6.77 -10.56 -2.56
N PHE A 90 7.10 -9.70 -3.51
CA PHE A 90 6.14 -8.93 -4.29
C PHE A 90 6.35 -9.23 -5.76
N GLU A 91 5.29 -9.64 -6.44
CA GLU A 91 5.21 -9.74 -7.89
C GLU A 91 4.35 -8.58 -8.39
N CYS A 92 4.99 -7.58 -8.99
CA CYS A 92 4.34 -6.39 -9.51
C CYS A 92 4.25 -6.49 -11.03
N PHE A 93 3.03 -6.39 -11.57
CA PHE A 93 2.78 -6.42 -13.00
C PHE A 93 2.76 -4.99 -13.54
N GLU A 94 3.50 -4.75 -14.62
CA GLU A 94 3.51 -3.46 -15.32
C GLU A 94 3.33 -3.72 -16.82
N ASP A 95 2.23 -3.23 -17.37
CA ASP A 95 1.90 -3.39 -18.79
C ASP A 95 2.74 -2.46 -19.69
N ASN A 96 3.22 -1.33 -19.15
CA ASN A 96 4.05 -0.35 -19.86
C ASN A 96 5.38 -0.09 -19.15
N VAL A 97 6.35 -0.98 -19.37
CA VAL A 97 7.71 -0.88 -18.82
C VAL A 97 8.39 0.47 -19.13
N GLY A 98 8.00 1.16 -20.22
CA GLY A 98 8.55 2.47 -20.59
C GLY A 98 8.11 3.62 -19.69
N GLU A 99 7.04 3.43 -18.90
CA GLU A 99 6.56 4.43 -17.93
C GLU A 99 7.16 4.23 -16.54
N MET A 100 7.92 3.15 -16.33
CA MET A 100 8.53 2.89 -15.03
C MET A 100 9.57 3.95 -14.66
N VAL A 101 9.53 4.42 -13.42
CA VAL A 101 10.48 5.38 -12.87
C VAL A 101 11.56 4.63 -12.08
N LEU A 102 12.75 4.56 -12.68
CA LEU A 102 13.91 3.79 -12.20
C LEU A 102 15.13 4.69 -11.94
N GLN A 103 14.98 5.70 -11.10
CA GLN A 103 16.01 6.75 -10.94
C GLN A 103 17.00 6.42 -9.83
N ASN A 104 16.52 5.82 -8.74
CA ASN A 104 17.29 5.69 -7.51
C ASN A 104 17.74 4.25 -7.27
N VAL A 105 19.07 4.07 -7.20
CA VAL A 105 19.74 2.78 -6.93
C VAL A 105 20.48 2.75 -5.59
N SER A 106 20.63 3.92 -4.96
CA SER A 106 21.35 4.05 -3.69
C SER A 106 20.53 3.51 -2.52
N ARG A 107 21.18 2.87 -1.55
CA ARG A 107 20.54 2.51 -0.28
C ARG A 107 20.04 3.77 0.43
N ASP A 108 18.87 3.65 1.08
CA ASP A 108 18.22 4.72 1.85
C ASP A 108 17.89 5.99 1.02
N ALA A 109 17.71 5.83 -0.30
CA ALA A 109 17.30 6.91 -1.17
C ALA A 109 15.87 7.39 -0.89
N PHE A 110 15.58 8.63 -1.26
CA PHE A 110 14.23 9.17 -1.24
C PHE A 110 13.51 8.73 -2.52
N LEU A 111 12.53 7.83 -2.38
CA LEU A 111 11.91 7.12 -3.49
C LEU A 111 10.52 7.68 -3.87
N SER A 112 10.15 8.90 -3.47
CA SER A 112 8.77 9.41 -3.63
C SER A 112 8.20 9.28 -5.04
N ASP A 113 9.08 9.40 -6.03
CA ASP A 113 8.75 9.42 -7.45
C ASP A 113 9.11 8.11 -8.17
N ASP A 114 9.88 7.22 -7.53
CA ASP A 114 10.25 5.90 -8.08
C ASP A 114 9.12 4.90 -7.88
N ASP A 115 9.01 3.96 -8.82
CA ASP A 115 8.20 2.76 -8.63
C ASP A 115 8.82 1.90 -7.53
N ARG A 116 8.03 1.65 -6.50
CA ARG A 116 8.50 1.00 -5.28
C ARG A 116 7.40 0.22 -4.58
N ILE A 117 7.83 -0.74 -3.79
CA ILE A 117 7.01 -1.37 -2.76
C ILE A 117 7.43 -0.82 -1.40
N GLU A 118 6.46 -0.75 -0.50
CA GLU A 118 6.64 -0.39 0.89
C GLU A 118 5.81 -1.35 1.75
N PHE A 119 6.34 -1.76 2.89
CA PHE A 119 5.56 -2.49 3.87
C PHE A 119 5.97 -2.15 5.30
N VAL A 120 5.00 -2.26 6.21
CA VAL A 120 5.15 -1.95 7.62
C VAL A 120 4.77 -3.16 8.45
N LEU A 121 5.64 -3.54 9.38
CA LEU A 121 5.45 -4.69 10.25
C LEU A 121 5.45 -4.26 11.72
N ASP A 122 4.28 -4.31 12.35
CA ASP A 122 4.13 -4.22 13.80
C ASP A 122 4.12 -5.64 14.39
N THR A 123 5.27 -6.06 14.91
CA THR A 123 5.46 -7.41 15.47
C THR A 123 4.82 -7.59 16.84
N PHE A 124 4.49 -6.50 17.54
CA PHE A 124 3.87 -6.52 18.86
C PHE A 124 2.37 -6.24 18.82
N ASN A 125 1.86 -5.85 17.65
CA ASN A 125 0.47 -5.41 17.43
C ASN A 125 0.03 -4.33 18.45
N ASN A 126 0.97 -3.47 18.86
CA ASN A 126 0.75 -2.43 19.84
C ASN A 126 0.32 -1.10 19.21
N LYS A 127 0.40 -0.99 17.87
CA LYS A 127 0.06 0.17 17.05
C LYS A 127 0.84 1.44 17.38
N GLN A 128 1.99 1.29 18.04
CA GLN A 128 2.86 2.37 18.50
C GLN A 128 4.25 2.28 17.88
N SER A 129 4.70 1.08 17.55
CA SER A 129 6.02 0.82 16.99
C SER A 129 5.95 -0.16 15.84
N ALA A 130 6.70 0.07 14.77
CA ALA A 130 6.78 -0.86 13.65
C ALA A 130 8.12 -0.76 12.92
N TYR A 131 8.43 -1.79 12.13
CA TYR A 131 9.50 -1.74 11.14
C TYR A 131 8.93 -1.32 9.80
N PHE A 132 9.56 -0.36 9.14
CA PHE A 132 9.26 0.04 7.77
C PHE A 132 10.33 -0.47 6.83
N PHE A 133 9.92 -0.93 5.67
CA PHE A 133 10.80 -1.35 4.59
C PHE A 133 10.32 -0.77 3.27
N GLN A 134 11.26 -0.40 2.42
CA GLN A 134 11.01 0.01 1.04
C GLN A 134 12.00 -0.62 0.08
N MET A 135 11.55 -0.84 -1.16
CA MET A 135 12.41 -1.25 -2.25
C MET A 135 11.92 -0.66 -3.57
N SER A 136 12.80 -0.02 -4.34
CA SER A 136 12.49 0.42 -5.70
C SER A 136 12.67 -0.72 -6.69
N ALA A 137 11.99 -0.62 -7.84
CA ALA A 137 12.23 -1.51 -8.98
C ALA A 137 13.67 -1.42 -9.52
N ALA A 138 14.37 -0.30 -9.27
CA ALA A 138 15.79 -0.12 -9.61
C ALA A 138 16.77 -0.75 -8.59
N GLY A 139 16.25 -1.35 -7.50
CA GLY A 139 17.05 -2.06 -6.50
C GLY A 139 17.54 -1.20 -5.33
N SER A 140 17.13 0.07 -5.23
CA SER A 140 17.30 0.83 -3.99
C SER A 140 16.48 0.17 -2.88
N ARG A 141 17.05 0.14 -1.67
CA ARG A 141 16.43 -0.47 -0.49
C ARG A 141 16.61 0.47 0.69
N GLY A 142 15.63 0.52 1.58
CA GLY A 142 15.73 1.25 2.83
C GLY A 142 14.86 0.62 3.92
N ASP A 143 15.26 0.85 5.15
CA ASP A 143 14.56 0.37 6.34
C ASP A 143 14.54 1.44 7.44
N ALA A 144 13.52 1.43 8.28
CA ALA A 144 13.38 2.36 9.38
C ALA A 144 12.59 1.77 10.55
N LEU A 145 12.76 2.38 11.74
CA LEU A 145 11.89 2.17 12.88
C LEU A 145 10.86 3.28 12.93
N ILE A 146 9.59 2.91 13.01
CA ILE A 146 8.49 3.82 13.35
C ILE A 146 8.31 3.77 14.86
N SER A 147 8.32 4.93 15.51
CA SER A 147 8.02 5.08 16.94
C SER A 147 7.26 6.38 17.18
N GLU A 148 6.58 6.51 18.33
CA GLU A 148 5.85 7.75 18.67
C GLU A 148 6.71 9.02 18.67
N ASN A 149 8.04 8.90 18.85
CA ASN A 149 8.93 10.04 19.04
C ASN A 149 9.71 10.48 17.79
N GLY A 150 9.44 9.86 16.63
CA GLY A 150 10.17 10.13 15.38
C GLY A 150 11.43 9.29 15.28
#